data_AF-A0A534WVW7-F1
#
_entry.id   AF-A0A534WVW7-F1
#
_cell.length_a   1.000
_cell.length_b   1.000
_cell.length_c   1.000
_cell.angle_alpha   90.00
_cell.angle_beta   90.00
_cell.angle_gamma   90.00
#
_symmetry.space_group_name_H-M   'P 1'
#
loop_
_entity.id
_entity.type
_entity.pdbx_description
1 polymer ?
#
loop_
_entity_poly.entity_id
_entity_poly.type
_entity_poly.pdbx_seq_one_letter_code
_entity_poly.pdbx_strand_id
1 'polypeptide(L)'
;MPLEEIQTIGDYLGAFGRRLAERVAHTYPPLYDPRTEHPHPRIAELLRRPFPAQADCITGLARAFEHRPGLALVGEMGSGKTLMAAALLHILHEDRFRALVMAPGHLVRKWARELELTVPRITVRTLSNYIDCVRLKASGARKPTGREIYIISRDRAKLGPSWRPVYCRTPRRQAVLCAHCGAEQKKDRDEIIPPSAFERMKRKCVRCHEPMWSVDRSGPRRYAPADF
;
A
#
# COMPACT_ATOMS: atom_id res chain seq x y z
N MET A 1 -0.71 43.15 23.98
CA MET A 1 -1.25 42.27 25.01
C MET A 1 -0.11 41.94 25.96
N PRO A 2 -0.17 42.37 27.22
CA PRO A 2 0.73 41.92 28.28
C PRO A 2 0.77 40.39 28.34
N LEU A 3 1.93 39.81 28.65
CA LEU A 3 2.06 38.34 28.75
C LEU A 3 1.19 37.75 29.87
N GLU A 4 0.87 38.54 30.90
CA GLU A 4 0.02 38.14 32.02
C GLU A 4 -1.44 37.83 31.62
N GLU A 5 -1.92 38.40 30.51
CA GLU A 5 -3.29 38.20 30.00
C GLU A 5 -3.43 36.90 29.18
N ILE A 6 -2.32 36.21 28.89
CA ILE A 6 -2.33 34.94 28.14
C ILE A 6 -2.51 33.78 29.11
N GLN A 7 -3.74 33.28 29.22
CA GLN A 7 -4.08 32.17 30.11
C GLN A 7 -4.22 30.85 29.34
N THR A 8 -4.48 30.90 28.03
CA THR A 8 -4.70 29.73 27.19
C THR A 8 -3.81 29.71 25.94
N ILE A 9 -3.69 28.53 25.31
CA ILE A 9 -3.08 28.37 23.98
C ILE A 9 -3.81 29.21 22.93
N GLY A 10 -5.13 29.38 23.06
CA GLY A 10 -5.93 30.21 22.16
C GLY A 10 -5.49 31.68 22.20
N ASP A 11 -5.33 32.23 23.40
CA ASP A 11 -4.89 33.61 23.62
C ASP A 11 -3.48 33.84 23.06
N TYR A 12 -2.58 32.86 23.27
CA TYR A 12 -1.23 32.89 22.75
C TYR A 12 -1.20 32.86 21.21
N LEU A 13 -1.97 31.96 20.59
CA LEU A 13 -2.08 31.89 19.13
C LEU A 13 -2.76 33.13 18.54
N GLY A 14 -3.73 33.72 19.24
CA GLY A 14 -4.35 34.98 18.84
C GLY A 14 -3.36 36.15 18.86
N ALA A 15 -2.57 36.27 19.92
CA ALA A 15 -1.61 37.37 20.09
C ALA A 15 -0.35 37.22 19.22
N PHE A 16 0.17 36.00 19.05
CA PHE A 16 1.47 35.75 18.42
C PHE A 16 1.42 34.90 17.15
N GLY A 17 0.24 34.41 16.74
CA GLY A 17 0.09 33.49 15.61
C GLY A 17 0.73 34.01 14.31
N ARG A 18 0.60 35.30 14.02
CA ARG A 18 1.22 35.91 12.83
C ARG A 18 2.76 35.82 12.87
N ARG A 19 3.38 36.17 14.00
CA ARG A 19 4.84 36.09 14.17
C ARG A 19 5.35 34.65 14.15
N LEU A 20 4.57 33.71 14.72
CA LEU A 20 4.88 32.29 14.64
C LEU A 20 4.82 31.80 13.20
N ALA A 21 3.78 32.17 12.44
CA ALA A 21 3.64 31.82 11.03
C ALA A 21 4.79 32.41 10.18
N GLU A 22 5.14 33.68 10.39
CA GLU A 22 6.27 34.34 9.72
C GLU A 22 7.60 33.62 10.02
N ARG A 23 7.85 33.25 11.29
CA ARG A 23 9.04 32.50 11.68
C ARG A 23 9.06 31.10 11.06
N VAL A 24 7.93 30.39 11.04
CA VAL A 24 7.83 29.06 10.42
C VAL A 24 8.11 29.15 8.92
N ALA A 25 7.52 30.13 8.23
CA ALA A 25 7.75 30.34 6.80
C ALA A 25 9.22 30.67 6.48
N HIS A 26 9.88 31.46 7.35
CA HIS A 26 11.31 31.76 7.19
C HIS A 26 12.22 30.56 7.53
N THR A 27 11.85 29.77 8.53
CA THR A 27 12.67 28.63 9.00
C THR A 27 12.53 27.42 8.09
N TYR A 28 11.34 27.22 7.51
CA TYR A 28 11.00 26.08 6.66
C TYR A 28 10.44 26.59 5.33
N PRO A 29 11.31 27.11 4.44
CA PRO A 29 10.88 27.52 3.12
C PRO A 29 10.26 26.32 2.38
N PRO A 30 9.16 26.53 1.63
CA PRO A 30 8.54 25.45 0.88
C PRO A 30 9.50 24.95 -0.21
N LEU A 31 9.44 23.64 -0.50
CA LEU A 31 10.23 23.06 -1.58
C LEU A 31 9.77 23.52 -2.97
N TYR A 32 8.52 23.97 -3.08
CA TYR A 32 7.90 24.53 -4.27
C TYR A 32 6.94 25.65 -3.89
N ASP A 33 7.10 26.83 -4.50
CA ASP A 33 6.20 27.97 -4.31
C ASP A 33 5.49 28.33 -5.63
N PRO A 34 4.18 28.02 -5.79
CA PRO A 34 3.44 28.30 -7.02
C PRO A 34 3.25 29.78 -7.32
N ARG A 35 3.60 30.70 -6.39
CA ARG A 35 3.52 32.15 -6.61
C ARG A 35 4.72 32.69 -7.39
N THR A 36 5.86 32.02 -7.26
CA THR A 36 7.13 32.47 -7.84
C THR A 36 7.68 31.49 -8.87
N GLU A 37 7.15 30.27 -8.91
CA GLU A 37 7.65 29.18 -9.74
C GLU A 37 6.57 28.67 -10.68
N HIS A 38 7.00 27.94 -11.71
CA HIS A 38 6.11 27.35 -12.69
C HIS A 38 6.01 25.83 -12.51
N PRO A 39 4.86 25.23 -12.86
CA PRO A 39 4.72 23.78 -12.86
C PRO A 39 5.76 23.07 -13.72
N HIS A 40 6.11 21.84 -13.32
CA HIS A 40 7.12 21.04 -14.00
C HIS A 40 6.82 20.90 -15.51
N PRO A 41 7.80 21.15 -16.41
CA PRO A 41 7.54 21.23 -17.85
C PRO A 41 6.97 19.94 -18.45
N ARG A 42 7.36 18.78 -17.90
CA ARG A 42 6.87 17.46 -18.35
C ARG A 42 5.38 17.23 -18.09
N ILE A 43 4.70 18.10 -17.35
CA ILE A 43 3.23 18.08 -17.25
C ILE A 43 2.59 18.29 -18.63
N ALA A 44 3.24 19.03 -19.53
CA ALA A 44 2.78 19.24 -20.90
C ALA A 44 2.83 17.96 -21.76
N GLU A 45 3.59 16.93 -21.34
CA GLU A 45 3.66 15.65 -22.04
C GLU A 45 2.47 14.73 -21.73
N LEU A 46 1.67 15.05 -20.71
CA LEU A 46 0.53 14.23 -20.31
C LEU A 46 -0.59 14.29 -21.36
N LEU A 47 -1.28 13.17 -21.54
CA LEU A 47 -2.43 13.08 -22.45
C LEU A 47 -3.64 13.88 -21.94
N ARG A 48 -3.73 14.05 -20.62
CA ARG A 48 -4.74 14.87 -19.96
C ARG A 48 -4.07 16.03 -19.25
N ARG A 49 -4.54 17.24 -19.55
CA ARG A 49 -4.06 18.46 -18.91
C ARG A 49 -4.60 18.54 -17.47
N PRO A 50 -3.74 18.54 -16.44
CA PRO A 50 -4.17 18.82 -15.07
C PRO A 50 -4.67 20.27 -14.95
N PHE A 51 -5.58 20.51 -14.00
CA PHE A 51 -5.92 21.88 -13.59
C PHE A 51 -4.71 22.57 -12.95
N PRO A 52 -4.65 23.92 -12.93
CA PRO A 52 -3.50 24.66 -12.37
C PRO A 52 -3.09 24.18 -10.97
N ALA A 53 -4.04 24.11 -10.03
CA ALA A 53 -3.78 23.63 -8.67
C ALA A 53 -3.28 22.17 -8.61
N GLN A 54 -3.71 21.31 -9.55
CA GLN A 54 -3.20 19.93 -9.65
C GLN A 54 -1.77 19.94 -10.18
N ALA A 55 -1.46 20.78 -11.18
CA ALA A 55 -0.12 20.91 -11.75
C ALA A 55 0.89 21.40 -10.70
N ASP A 56 0.49 22.37 -9.88
CA ASP A 56 1.26 22.86 -8.73
C ASP A 56 1.49 21.75 -7.70
N CYS A 57 0.43 21.01 -7.34
CA CYS A 57 0.53 19.89 -6.41
C CYS A 57 1.47 18.79 -6.92
N ILE A 58 1.36 18.41 -8.20
CA ILE A 58 2.23 17.43 -8.84
C ILE A 58 3.69 17.87 -8.78
N THR A 59 3.96 19.15 -9.05
CA THR A 59 5.32 19.72 -9.02
C THR A 59 5.89 19.73 -7.60
N GLY A 60 5.09 20.14 -6.61
CA GLY A 60 5.47 20.06 -5.21
C GLY A 60 5.73 18.64 -4.73
N LEU A 61 4.93 17.66 -5.18
CA LEU A 61 5.16 16.24 -4.90
C LEU A 61 6.47 15.75 -5.53
N ALA A 62 6.76 16.11 -6.78
CA ALA A 62 7.99 15.71 -7.47
C ALA A 62 9.22 16.18 -6.68
N ARG A 63 9.26 17.46 -6.29
CA ARG A 63 10.36 18.01 -5.46
C ARG A 63 10.42 17.38 -4.09
N ALA A 64 9.28 17.17 -3.42
CA ALA A 64 9.26 16.54 -2.11
C ALA A 64 9.81 15.10 -2.13
N PHE A 65 9.68 14.39 -3.25
CA PHE A 65 10.18 13.03 -3.42
C PHE A 65 11.71 12.97 -3.48
N GLU A 66 12.38 14.04 -3.90
CA GLU A 66 13.85 14.14 -3.88
C GLU A 66 14.42 14.13 -2.46
N HIS A 67 13.61 14.55 -1.48
CA HIS A 67 14.01 14.65 -0.07
C HIS A 67 13.44 13.53 0.81
N ARG A 68 12.49 12.73 0.31
CA ARG A 68 11.79 11.73 1.13
C ARG A 68 11.52 10.44 0.35
N PRO A 69 11.63 9.27 1.01
CA PRO A 69 11.38 7.97 0.37
C PRO A 69 9.90 7.69 0.08
N GLY A 70 8.98 8.54 0.56
CA GLY A 70 7.55 8.38 0.38
C GLY A 70 6.78 9.65 0.72
N LEU A 71 5.61 9.79 0.11
CA LEU A 71 4.75 10.97 0.21
C LEU A 71 3.29 10.56 0.39
N ALA A 72 2.51 11.44 1.00
CA ALA A 72 1.06 11.31 1.10
C ALA A 72 0.38 12.41 0.28
N LEU A 73 -0.38 12.01 -0.74
CA LEU A 73 -1.25 12.92 -1.49
C LEU A 73 -2.65 12.90 -0.85
N VAL A 74 -2.94 13.92 -0.04
CA VAL A 74 -4.23 14.08 0.64
C VAL A 74 -5.01 15.20 -0.04
N GLY A 75 -6.24 14.90 -0.44
CA GLY A 75 -7.13 15.86 -1.07
C GLY A 75 -8.55 15.33 -1.12
N GLU A 76 -9.52 16.22 -1.30
CA GLU A 76 -10.95 15.90 -1.31
C GLU A 76 -11.32 14.87 -2.38
N MET A 77 -12.47 14.23 -2.21
CA MET A 77 -13.04 13.35 -3.24
C MET A 77 -13.29 14.17 -4.52
N GLY A 78 -12.90 13.63 -5.68
CA GLY A 78 -13.05 14.34 -6.95
C GLY A 78 -11.89 15.27 -7.35
N SER A 79 -10.94 15.56 -6.44
CA SER A 79 -9.76 16.41 -6.74
C SER A 79 -8.76 15.85 -7.76
N GLY A 80 -8.98 14.65 -8.32
CA GLY A 80 -8.10 14.07 -9.34
C GLY A 80 -6.82 13.41 -8.80
N LYS A 81 -6.86 12.84 -7.60
CA LYS A 81 -5.70 12.15 -6.98
C LYS A 81 -5.06 11.09 -7.86
N THR A 82 -5.85 10.29 -8.58
CA THR A 82 -5.33 9.27 -9.51
C THR A 82 -4.52 9.90 -10.64
N LEU A 83 -5.03 10.98 -11.24
CA LEU A 83 -4.34 11.74 -12.28
C LEU A 83 -3.03 12.34 -11.76
N MET A 84 -3.07 12.97 -10.58
CA MET A 84 -1.87 13.55 -9.96
C MET A 84 -0.80 12.48 -9.64
N ALA A 85 -1.21 11.32 -9.12
CA ALA A 85 -0.28 10.22 -8.86
C ALA A 85 0.31 9.63 -10.16
N ALA A 86 -0.49 9.51 -11.23
CA ALA A 86 -0.01 9.06 -12.53
C ALA A 86 1.00 10.03 -13.14
N ALA A 87 0.70 11.34 -13.05
CA ALA A 87 1.58 12.40 -13.50
C ALA A 87 2.91 12.42 -12.72
N LEU A 88 2.86 12.20 -11.40
CA LEU A 88 4.06 12.09 -10.58
C LEU A 88 4.97 10.96 -11.06
N LEU A 89 4.44 9.76 -11.32
CA LEU A 89 5.24 8.64 -11.85
C LEU A 89 5.91 8.98 -13.18
N HIS A 90 5.18 9.66 -14.08
CA HIS A 90 5.71 10.10 -15.37
C HIS A 90 6.85 11.12 -15.22
N ILE A 91 6.73 12.04 -14.27
CA ILE A 91 7.75 13.06 -13.98
C ILE A 91 9.00 12.42 -13.35
N LEU A 92 8.82 11.58 -12.32
CA LEU A 92 9.92 10.96 -11.58
C LEU A 92 10.72 9.95 -12.42
N HIS A 93 10.07 9.32 -13.39
CA HIS A 93 10.70 8.29 -14.20
C HIS A 93 10.43 8.56 -15.68
N GLU A 94 11.47 9.04 -16.38
CA GLU A 94 11.42 9.49 -17.78
C GLU A 94 10.65 8.57 -18.73
N ASP A 95 11.32 7.58 -19.30
CA ASP A 95 10.76 6.76 -20.37
C ASP A 95 10.60 5.29 -19.99
N ARG A 96 11.21 4.86 -18.89
CA ARG A 96 11.24 3.46 -18.49
C ARG A 96 11.07 3.31 -16.99
N PHE A 97 9.95 2.73 -16.60
CA PHE A 97 9.69 2.37 -15.20
C PHE A 97 8.75 1.19 -15.12
N ARG A 98 8.81 0.52 -13.96
CA ARG A 98 7.85 -0.50 -13.56
C ARG A 98 7.31 -0.12 -12.20
N ALA A 99 6.01 0.10 -12.09
CA ALA A 99 5.35 0.41 -10.82
C ALA A 99 4.23 -0.57 -10.51
N LEU A 100 4.00 -0.81 -9.22
CA LEU A 100 2.87 -1.58 -8.70
C LEU A 100 1.86 -0.62 -8.08
N VAL A 101 0.60 -0.71 -8.50
CA VAL A 101 -0.51 0.08 -7.98
C VAL A 101 -1.48 -0.85 -7.25
N MET A 102 -1.79 -0.53 -6.00
CA MET A 102 -2.82 -1.20 -5.23
C MET A 102 -4.08 -0.34 -5.19
N ALA A 103 -5.19 -0.85 -5.75
CA ALA A 103 -6.48 -0.14 -5.79
C ALA A 103 -7.56 -0.88 -5.00
N PRO A 104 -8.62 -0.21 -4.54
CA PRO A 104 -9.83 -0.89 -4.06
C PRO A 104 -10.39 -1.85 -5.11
N GLY A 105 -10.93 -3.01 -4.69
CA GLY A 105 -11.31 -4.10 -5.61
C GLY A 105 -12.22 -3.69 -6.77
N HIS A 106 -13.20 -2.84 -6.51
CA HIS A 106 -14.15 -2.36 -7.51
C HIS A 106 -13.60 -1.21 -8.40
N LEU A 107 -12.45 -0.62 -8.05
CA LEU A 107 -11.87 0.52 -8.77
C LEU A 107 -10.71 0.15 -9.69
N VAL A 108 -10.21 -1.10 -9.64
CA VAL A 108 -9.07 -1.56 -10.46
C VAL A 108 -9.24 -1.19 -11.94
N ARG A 109 -10.38 -1.53 -12.53
CA ARG A 109 -10.66 -1.24 -13.96
C ARG A 109 -10.71 0.26 -14.24
N LYS A 110 -11.32 1.04 -13.33
CA LYS A 110 -11.43 2.49 -13.46
C LYS A 110 -10.05 3.14 -13.42
N TRP A 111 -9.22 2.77 -12.44
CA TRP A 111 -7.89 3.34 -12.27
C TRP A 111 -6.95 2.92 -13.41
N ALA A 112 -7.04 1.68 -13.89
CA ALA A 112 -6.30 1.25 -15.07
C ALA A 112 -6.57 2.14 -16.29
N ARG A 113 -7.86 2.36 -16.60
CA ARG A 113 -8.28 3.28 -17.67
C ARG A 113 -7.77 4.70 -17.42
N GLU A 114 -7.84 5.19 -16.19
CA GLU A 114 -7.42 6.55 -15.86
C GLU A 114 -5.91 6.75 -16.05
N LEU A 115 -5.08 5.74 -15.75
CA LEU A 115 -3.65 5.74 -16.02
C LEU A 115 -3.35 5.80 -17.52
N GLU A 116 -4.01 4.96 -18.32
CA GLU A 116 -3.85 4.92 -19.79
C GLU A 116 -4.29 6.22 -20.46
N LEU A 117 -5.35 6.87 -19.94
CA LEU A 117 -5.80 8.16 -20.41
C LEU A 117 -4.91 9.33 -19.97
N THR A 118 -4.00 9.14 -19.01
CA THR A 118 -3.19 10.23 -18.44
C THR A 118 -1.76 10.22 -18.95
N VAL A 119 -1.11 9.06 -18.97
CA VAL A 119 0.33 8.94 -19.28
C VAL A 119 0.52 8.37 -20.69
N PRO A 120 1.26 9.04 -21.59
CA PRO A 120 1.48 8.53 -22.93
C PRO A 120 2.30 7.22 -22.92
N ARG A 121 2.02 6.33 -23.89
CA ARG A 121 2.80 5.09 -24.14
C ARG A 121 2.96 4.19 -22.90
N ILE A 122 1.98 4.22 -21.99
CA ILE A 122 1.97 3.39 -20.80
C ILE A 122 1.31 2.04 -21.08
N THR A 123 1.89 0.97 -20.55
CA THR A 123 1.30 -0.36 -20.55
C THR A 123 0.77 -0.66 -19.17
N VAL A 124 -0.55 -0.76 -19.02
CA VAL A 124 -1.18 -1.11 -17.75
C VAL A 124 -1.64 -2.57 -17.79
N ARG A 125 -1.23 -3.36 -16.78
CA ARG A 125 -1.55 -4.78 -16.68
C ARG A 125 -2.25 -5.06 -15.35
N THR A 126 -3.45 -5.64 -15.41
CA THR A 126 -4.15 -6.03 -14.19
C THR A 126 -3.66 -7.39 -13.71
N LEU A 127 -3.14 -7.46 -12.48
CA LEU A 127 -2.79 -8.70 -11.80
C LEU A 127 -4.07 -9.34 -11.25
N SER A 128 -4.59 -10.32 -11.99
CA SER A 128 -5.90 -10.91 -11.72
C SER A 128 -5.81 -12.18 -10.88
N ASN A 129 -4.68 -12.86 -10.90
CA ASN A 129 -4.48 -14.10 -10.15
C ASN A 129 -2.98 -14.28 -9.82
N TYR A 130 -2.67 -15.30 -9.04
CA TYR A 130 -1.27 -15.61 -8.68
C TYR A 130 -0.43 -15.99 -9.90
N ILE A 131 -1.02 -16.53 -10.97
CA ILE A 131 -0.31 -16.89 -12.20
C ILE A 131 0.25 -15.63 -12.86
N ASP A 132 -0.48 -14.52 -12.85
CA ASP A 132 0.00 -13.24 -13.36
C ASP A 132 1.22 -12.75 -12.57
N CYS A 133 1.21 -12.93 -11.24
CA CYS A 133 2.35 -12.62 -10.37
C CYS A 133 3.54 -13.53 -10.63
N VAL A 134 3.32 -14.84 -10.79
CA VAL A 134 4.37 -15.80 -11.16
C VAL A 134 4.96 -15.47 -12.52
N ARG A 135 4.14 -15.11 -13.52
CA ARG A 135 4.61 -14.66 -14.85
C ARG A 135 5.44 -13.39 -14.76
N LEU A 136 5.01 -12.43 -13.93
CA LEU A 136 5.78 -11.21 -13.69
C LEU A 136 7.13 -11.52 -13.03
N LYS A 137 7.15 -12.40 -12.03
CA LYS A 137 8.38 -12.85 -11.37
C LYS A 137 9.30 -13.61 -12.35
N ALA A 138 8.74 -14.47 -13.17
CA ALA A 138 9.45 -15.24 -14.20
C ALA A 138 10.01 -14.36 -15.32
N SER A 139 9.43 -13.18 -15.57
CA SER A 139 10.01 -12.19 -16.49
C SER A 139 11.37 -11.62 -16.02
N GLY A 140 11.77 -11.95 -14.79
CA GLY A 140 13.08 -11.66 -14.20
C GLY A 140 13.26 -10.19 -13.83
N ALA A 141 14.46 -9.85 -13.37
CA ALA A 141 14.89 -8.47 -13.10
C ALA A 141 15.15 -7.66 -14.39
N ARG A 142 14.48 -8.02 -15.51
CA ARG A 142 14.63 -7.32 -16.78
C ARG A 142 14.19 -5.88 -16.56
N LYS A 143 15.10 -4.94 -16.86
CA LYS A 143 14.77 -3.52 -16.85
C LYS A 143 13.56 -3.29 -17.76
N PRO A 144 12.55 -2.51 -17.32
CA PRO A 144 11.37 -2.25 -18.12
C PRO A 144 11.77 -1.60 -19.45
N THR A 145 11.16 -2.05 -20.54
CA THR A 145 11.46 -1.52 -21.90
C THR A 145 10.71 -0.22 -22.17
N GLY A 146 9.69 0.08 -21.38
CA GLY A 146 8.90 1.30 -21.43
C GLY A 146 8.24 1.59 -20.09
N ARG A 147 7.11 2.28 -20.10
CA ARG A 147 6.34 2.63 -18.91
C ARG A 147 5.36 1.50 -18.60
N GLU A 148 5.62 0.73 -17.56
CA GLU A 148 4.81 -0.43 -17.16
C GLU A 148 4.17 -0.19 -15.80
N ILE A 149 2.85 -0.31 -15.71
CA ILE A 149 2.13 -0.35 -14.43
C ILE A 149 1.42 -1.68 -14.28
N TYR A 150 1.67 -2.34 -13.16
CA TYR A 150 0.90 -3.50 -12.72
C TYR A 150 -0.09 -3.03 -11.67
N ILE A 151 -1.38 -3.28 -11.88
CA ILE A 151 -2.43 -2.90 -10.93
C ILE A 151 -3.08 -4.13 -10.33
N ILE A 152 -3.20 -4.15 -9.00
CA ILE A 152 -3.81 -5.25 -8.25
C ILE A 152 -4.84 -4.69 -7.27
N SER A 153 -5.90 -5.45 -6.98
CA SER A 153 -6.79 -5.06 -5.89
C SER A 153 -6.15 -5.30 -4.53
N ARG A 154 -6.33 -4.37 -3.59
CA ARG A 154 -5.89 -4.52 -2.20
C ARG A 154 -6.41 -5.82 -1.58
N ASP A 155 -7.69 -6.11 -1.80
CA ASP A 155 -8.34 -7.27 -1.22
C ASP A 155 -7.76 -8.57 -1.80
N ARG A 156 -7.40 -8.60 -3.09
CA ARG A 156 -6.75 -9.78 -3.69
C ARG A 156 -5.30 -9.91 -3.27
N ALA A 157 -4.55 -8.81 -3.23
CA ALA A 157 -3.15 -8.80 -2.82
C ALA A 157 -2.95 -9.44 -1.43
N LYS A 158 -3.87 -9.16 -0.50
CA LYS A 158 -3.75 -9.59 0.91
C LYS A 158 -4.51 -10.87 1.25
N LEU A 159 -5.68 -11.12 0.66
CA LEU A 159 -6.57 -12.16 1.15
C LEU A 159 -6.24 -13.52 0.54
N GLY A 160 -5.68 -14.40 1.37
CA GLY A 160 -5.42 -15.80 1.05
C GLY A 160 -6.70 -16.65 1.06
N PRO A 161 -6.56 -17.95 0.73
CA PRO A 161 -7.66 -18.89 0.89
C PRO A 161 -8.06 -19.00 2.37
N SER A 162 -9.33 -19.34 2.59
CA SER A 162 -9.74 -19.87 3.88
C SER A 162 -8.90 -21.09 4.21
N TRP A 163 -8.65 -21.29 5.50
CA TRP A 163 -7.88 -22.42 6.00
C TRP A 163 -8.68 -23.06 7.13
N ARG A 164 -8.44 -24.35 7.32
CA ARG A 164 -8.98 -25.11 8.46
C ARG A 164 -7.83 -25.77 9.20
N PRO A 165 -7.91 -25.91 10.54
CA PRO A 165 -6.92 -26.68 11.26
C PRO A 165 -6.99 -28.16 10.86
N VAL A 166 -5.84 -28.82 10.88
CA VAL A 166 -5.71 -30.26 10.61
C VAL A 166 -4.90 -30.88 11.74
N TYR A 167 -5.61 -31.63 12.58
CA TYR A 167 -5.05 -32.33 13.72
C TYR A 167 -5.94 -33.52 14.08
N CYS A 168 -5.41 -34.47 14.84
CA CYS A 168 -6.19 -35.53 15.47
C CYS A 168 -6.46 -35.16 16.94
N ARG A 169 -7.54 -35.70 17.53
CA ARG A 169 -7.85 -35.50 18.96
C ARG A 169 -7.89 -36.84 19.68
N THR A 170 -7.43 -36.87 20.91
CA THR A 170 -7.64 -38.04 21.78
C THR A 170 -9.05 -37.99 22.40
N PRO A 171 -9.80 -39.12 22.44
CA PRO A 171 -11.16 -39.14 22.98
C PRO A 171 -11.25 -38.75 24.47
N ARG A 172 -10.21 -39.06 25.25
CA ARG A 172 -10.22 -38.91 26.72
C ARG A 172 -9.67 -37.58 27.23
N ARG A 173 -8.64 -37.01 26.57
CA ARG A 173 -7.96 -35.78 27.03
C ARG A 173 -8.18 -34.59 26.10
N GLN A 174 -8.89 -34.78 24.99
CA GLN A 174 -9.04 -33.80 23.91
C GLN A 174 -7.71 -33.22 23.41
N ALA A 175 -6.59 -33.90 23.67
CA ALA A 175 -5.26 -33.44 23.33
C ALA A 175 -5.10 -33.37 21.82
N VAL A 176 -4.50 -32.28 21.34
CA VAL A 176 -4.26 -32.05 19.92
C VAL A 176 -3.01 -32.82 19.50
N LEU A 177 -3.17 -33.71 18.52
CA LEU A 177 -2.08 -34.50 17.95
C LEU A 177 -1.79 -34.04 16.52
N CYS A 178 -0.52 -34.02 16.16
CA CYS A 178 -0.10 -33.77 14.79
C CYS A 178 -0.61 -34.90 13.87
N ALA A 179 -1.35 -34.54 12.81
CA ALA A 179 -1.85 -35.50 11.83
C ALA A 179 -0.72 -36.17 11.00
N HIS A 180 0.49 -35.62 11.01
CA HIS A 180 1.64 -36.14 10.28
C HIS A 180 2.51 -37.08 11.12
N CYS A 181 3.01 -36.63 12.28
CA CYS A 181 3.94 -37.40 13.13
C CYS A 181 3.32 -37.96 14.42
N GLY A 182 2.04 -37.72 14.68
CA GLY A 182 1.33 -38.18 15.89
C GLY A 182 1.72 -37.45 17.18
N ALA A 183 2.65 -36.50 17.15
CA ALA A 183 3.12 -35.81 18.35
C ALA A 183 2.03 -34.96 19.01
N GLU A 184 1.93 -35.06 20.34
CA GLU A 184 1.05 -34.22 21.15
C GLU A 184 1.57 -32.78 21.19
N GLN A 185 0.68 -31.81 20.98
CA GLN A 185 1.05 -30.39 20.91
C GLN A 185 0.98 -29.73 22.29
N LYS A 186 2.16 -29.41 22.83
CA LYS A 186 2.32 -28.76 24.13
C LYS A 186 3.22 -27.54 24.01
N LYS A 187 2.97 -26.53 24.85
CA LYS A 187 3.77 -25.31 24.94
C LYS A 187 5.02 -25.53 25.83
N ASP A 188 4.85 -26.33 26.88
CA ASP A 188 5.89 -26.82 27.79
C ASP A 188 5.48 -28.21 28.34
N ARG A 189 6.24 -28.84 29.25
CA ARG A 189 6.01 -30.22 29.75
C ARG A 189 4.57 -30.51 30.17
N ASP A 190 3.86 -29.54 30.75
CA ASP A 190 2.50 -29.73 31.29
C ASP A 190 1.40 -28.88 30.64
N GLU A 191 1.73 -27.91 29.78
CA GLU A 191 0.72 -27.02 29.17
C GLU A 191 0.34 -27.50 27.75
N ILE A 192 -0.81 -28.17 27.64
CA ILE A 192 -1.39 -28.60 26.34
C ILE A 192 -1.92 -27.39 25.60
N ILE A 193 -1.62 -27.30 24.30
CA ILE A 193 -2.17 -26.23 23.45
C ILE A 193 -3.62 -26.59 23.10
N PRO A 194 -4.61 -25.75 23.45
CA PRO A 194 -6.01 -26.08 23.21
C PRO A 194 -6.36 -26.01 21.71
N PRO A 195 -7.37 -26.76 21.25
CA PRO A 195 -7.86 -26.72 19.87
C PRO A 195 -8.19 -25.31 19.36
N SER A 196 -8.75 -24.45 20.22
CA SER A 196 -9.08 -23.06 19.92
C SER A 196 -7.87 -22.24 19.46
N ALA A 197 -6.66 -22.59 19.93
CA ALA A 197 -5.44 -21.94 19.49
C ALA A 197 -5.03 -22.33 18.06
N PHE A 198 -5.42 -23.52 17.60
CA PHE A 198 -5.24 -23.98 16.21
C PHE A 198 -6.34 -23.46 15.29
N GLU A 199 -7.53 -23.15 15.81
CA GLU A 199 -8.65 -22.57 15.06
C GLU A 199 -8.46 -21.06 14.80
N ARG A 200 -7.85 -20.34 15.74
CA ARG A 200 -7.63 -18.88 15.62
C ARG A 200 -6.43 -18.52 14.74
N MET A 201 -5.40 -19.35 14.73
CA MET A 201 -4.13 -19.03 14.08
C MET A 201 -3.47 -20.26 13.45
N LYS A 202 -2.91 -20.06 12.25
CA LYS A 202 -2.11 -21.07 11.54
C LYS A 202 -0.89 -21.44 12.39
N ARG A 203 -0.77 -22.71 12.76
CA ARG A 203 0.34 -23.25 13.55
C ARG A 203 1.06 -24.38 12.81
N LYS A 204 2.32 -24.59 13.17
CA LYS A 204 3.13 -25.75 12.77
C LYS A 204 3.28 -26.70 13.96
N CYS A 205 3.50 -27.98 13.67
CA CYS A 205 3.80 -28.96 14.70
C CYS A 205 5.08 -28.58 15.46
N VAL A 206 5.06 -28.68 16.80
CA VAL A 206 6.24 -28.40 17.64
C VAL A 206 7.39 -29.39 17.43
N ARG A 207 7.11 -30.59 16.90
CA ARG A 207 8.10 -31.67 16.68
C ARG A 207 8.60 -31.74 15.23
N CYS A 208 7.68 -31.90 14.28
CA CYS A 208 8.05 -32.14 12.87
C CYS A 208 7.93 -30.90 11.98
N HIS A 209 7.50 -29.75 12.53
CA HIS A 209 7.33 -28.47 11.83
C HIS A 209 6.36 -28.46 10.64
N GLU A 210 5.68 -29.57 10.37
CA GLU A 210 4.64 -29.66 9.35
C GLU A 210 3.45 -28.72 9.70
N PRO A 211 2.86 -28.01 8.72
CA PRO A 211 1.66 -27.20 8.95
C PRO A 211 0.51 -28.05 9.50
N MET A 212 -0.06 -27.61 10.62
CA MET A 212 -1.25 -28.22 11.23
C MET A 212 -2.54 -27.54 10.75
N TRP A 213 -2.54 -27.13 9.49
CA TRP A 213 -3.66 -26.51 8.81
C TRP A 213 -3.63 -26.88 7.32
N SER A 214 -4.79 -26.91 6.69
CA SER A 214 -4.91 -27.08 5.25
C SER A 214 -5.74 -25.95 4.66
N VAL A 215 -5.58 -25.72 3.36
CA VAL A 215 -6.54 -24.89 2.61
C VAL A 215 -7.93 -25.51 2.74
N ASP A 216 -8.89 -24.68 3.13
CA ASP A 216 -10.29 -25.06 3.11
C ASP A 216 -10.85 -24.84 1.70
N ARG A 217 -11.18 -25.95 1.03
CA ARG A 217 -11.72 -25.96 -0.33
C ARG A 217 -13.21 -25.60 -0.40
N SER A 218 -13.90 -25.57 0.74
CA SER A 218 -15.32 -25.19 0.83
C SER A 218 -15.53 -23.67 0.84
N GLY A 219 -14.52 -22.92 1.29
CA GLY A 219 -14.55 -21.46 1.31
C GLY A 219 -14.27 -20.82 -0.07
N PRO A 220 -14.24 -19.48 -0.13
CA PRO A 220 -13.92 -18.75 -1.35
C PRO A 220 -12.56 -19.19 -1.90
N ARG A 221 -12.52 -19.60 -3.18
CA ARG A 221 -11.29 -19.96 -3.89
C ARG A 221 -10.44 -18.71 -4.14
N ARG A 222 -9.66 -18.33 -3.13
CA ARG A 222 -8.73 -17.20 -3.15
C ARG A 222 -7.30 -17.70 -3.07
N TYR A 223 -6.40 -16.87 -3.59
CA TYR A 223 -4.97 -17.04 -3.47
C TYR A 223 -4.44 -15.68 -3.05
N ALA A 224 -3.55 -15.62 -2.06
CA ALA A 224 -2.84 -14.39 -1.72
C ALA A 224 -1.62 -14.31 -2.62
N PRO A 225 -1.59 -13.41 -3.62
CA PRO A 225 -0.43 -13.30 -4.49
C PRO A 225 0.83 -12.84 -3.73
N ALA A 226 0.67 -12.24 -2.54
CA ALA A 226 1.78 -11.91 -1.65
C ALA A 226 2.52 -13.13 -1.07
N ASP A 227 1.91 -14.32 -1.09
CA ASP A 227 2.52 -15.55 -0.57
C ASP A 227 3.45 -16.25 -1.61
N PHE A 228 3.52 -15.73 -2.85
CA PHE A 228 4.28 -16.31 -3.99
C PHE A 228 5.41 -15.39 -4.46
#